data_AF-A0A0Q8QNF1-F1
#
_entry.id   AF-A0A0Q8QNF1-F1
#
_cell.length_a   1.000
_cell.length_b   1.000
_cell.length_c   1.000
_cell.angle_alpha   90.00
_cell.angle_beta   90.00
_cell.angle_gamma   90.00
#
_symmetry.space_group_name_H-M   'P 1'
#
loop_
_entity.id
_entity.type
_entity.pdbx_description
1 polymer ?
#
loop_
_entity_poly.entity_id
_entity_poly.type
_entity_poly.pdbx_seq_one_letter_code
_entity_poly.pdbx_strand_id
1 'polypeptide(L)'
;MEHKEALLDCLAELRTAHDKASQAMAEITTTGACALKGYGNLPSLNQLRSYGQALTQALRQLERCQELMQAAAAAGMRPERATEHAYVH
;
A
#
# COMPACT_ATOMS: atom_id res chain seq x y z
N MET A 1 -7.49 1.29 23.27
CA MET A 1 -7.01 0.05 22.63
C MET A 1 -7.58 -0.08 21.23
N GLU A 2 -8.89 0.06 21.06
CA GLU A 2 -9.60 -0.03 19.76
C GLU A 2 -8.97 0.82 18.63
N HIS A 3 -8.52 2.04 18.93
CA HIS A 3 -7.93 2.94 17.93
C HIS A 3 -6.57 2.47 17.39
N LYS A 4 -5.78 1.79 18.23
CA LYS A 4 -4.46 1.24 17.86
C LYS A 4 -4.64 0.01 16.96
N GLU A 5 -5.61 -0.85 17.30
CA GLU A 5 -5.97 -2.03 16.50
C GLU A 5 -6.53 -1.63 15.14
N ALA A 6 -7.46 -0.67 15.10
CA ALA A 6 -8.01 -0.16 13.85
C ALA A 6 -6.93 0.45 12.92
N LEU A 7 -5.93 1.12 13.49
CA LEU A 7 -4.78 1.63 12.72
C LEU A 7 -3.91 0.49 12.18
N LEU A 8 -3.61 -0.53 12.99
CA LEU A 8 -2.82 -1.68 12.55
C LEU A 8 -3.52 -2.47 11.44
N ASP A 9 -4.83 -2.69 11.57
CA ASP A 9 -5.64 -3.35 10.54
C ASP A 9 -5.65 -2.53 9.24
N CYS A 10 -5.86 -1.21 9.35
CA CYS A 10 -5.84 -0.32 8.19
C CYS A 10 -4.46 -0.28 7.51
N LEU A 11 -3.36 -0.31 8.27
CA LEU A 11 -2.00 -0.42 7.73
C LEU A 11 -1.75 -1.76 7.03
N ALA A 12 -2.30 -2.86 7.53
CA ALA A 12 -2.22 -4.17 6.88
C ALA A 12 -3.00 -4.19 5.54
N GLU A 13 -4.18 -3.57 5.51
CA GLU A 13 -4.98 -3.39 4.29
C GLU A 13 -4.27 -2.48 3.28
N LEU A 14 -3.66 -1.38 3.73
CA LEU A 14 -2.86 -0.49 2.91
C LEU A 14 -1.69 -1.23 2.25
N ARG A 15 -0.92 -1.99 3.03
CA ARG A 15 0.18 -2.81 2.51
C ARG A 15 -0.32 -3.78 1.44
N THR A 16 -1.41 -4.49 1.71
CA THR A 16 -1.99 -5.46 0.77
C THR A 16 -2.41 -4.79 -0.55
N ALA A 17 -3.06 -3.63 -0.48
CA ALA A 17 -3.46 -2.88 -1.67
C ALA A 17 -2.24 -2.35 -2.45
N HIS A 18 -1.22 -1.87 -1.76
CA HIS A 18 0.02 -1.41 -2.36
C HIS A 18 0.81 -2.54 -3.03
N ASP A 19 0.89 -3.71 -2.40
CA ASP A 19 1.56 -4.89 -2.96
C ASP A 19 0.87 -5.35 -4.25
N LYS A 20 -0.47 -5.35 -4.28
CA LYS A 20 -1.27 -5.61 -5.50
C LYS A 20 -1.00 -4.59 -6.60
N ALA A 21 -0.95 -3.29 -6.27
CA ALA A 21 -0.64 -2.25 -7.24
C ALA A 21 0.79 -2.39 -7.80
N SER A 22 1.75 -2.70 -6.92
CA SER A 22 3.15 -2.92 -7.29
C SER A 22 3.31 -4.12 -8.22
N GLN A 23 2.62 -5.23 -7.92
CA GLN A 23 2.61 -6.41 -8.78
C GLN A 23 2.01 -6.10 -10.16
N ALA A 24 0.84 -5.45 -10.19
CA ALA A 24 0.19 -5.08 -11.45
C ALA A 24 1.07 -4.16 -12.31
N MET A 25 1.77 -3.22 -11.69
CA MET A 25 2.74 -2.37 -12.39
C MET A 25 3.91 -3.19 -12.95
N ALA A 26 4.49 -4.09 -12.16
CA ALA A 26 5.58 -4.95 -12.62
C ALA A 26 5.19 -5.80 -13.84
N GLU A 27 3.96 -6.33 -13.86
CA GLU A 27 3.41 -7.06 -15.01
C GLU A 27 3.24 -6.17 -16.25
N ILE A 28 2.75 -4.94 -16.07
CA ILE A 28 2.65 -3.94 -17.15
C ILE A 28 4.03 -3.60 -17.70
N THR A 29 5.01 -3.34 -16.83
CA THR A 29 6.38 -3.02 -17.22
C THR A 29 7.03 -4.19 -17.96
N THR A 30 6.83 -5.42 -17.48
CA THR A 30 7.32 -6.63 -18.14
C THR A 30 6.72 -6.79 -19.53
N THR A 31 5.40 -6.64 -19.65
CA THR A 31 4.69 -6.72 -20.92
C THR A 31 5.17 -5.64 -21.89
N GLY A 32 5.32 -4.40 -21.42
CA GLY A 32 5.86 -3.28 -22.21
C GLY A 32 7.29 -3.53 -22.67
N ALA A 33 8.16 -4.06 -21.80
CA ALA A 33 9.55 -4.38 -22.13
C ALA A 33 9.65 -5.48 -23.20
N CYS A 34 8.77 -6.49 -23.14
CA CYS A 34 8.67 -7.50 -24.20
C CYS A 34 8.24 -6.88 -25.53
N ALA A 35 7.19 -6.05 -25.52
CA ALA A 35 6.67 -5.41 -26.72
C ALA A 35 7.72 -4.50 -27.40
N LEU A 36 8.53 -3.77 -26.62
CA LEU A 36 9.65 -2.96 -27.13
C LEU A 36 10.73 -3.78 -27.83
N LYS A 37 10.90 -5.05 -27.44
CA LYS A 37 11.83 -5.99 -28.08
C LYS A 37 11.21 -6.71 -29.29
N GLY A 38 9.99 -6.35 -29.69
CA GLY A 38 9.25 -6.99 -30.78
C GLY A 38 8.60 -8.33 -30.39
N TYR A 39 8.55 -8.66 -29.09
CA TYR A 39 7.94 -9.89 -28.59
C TYR A 39 6.63 -9.60 -27.86
N GLY A 40 5.54 -10.26 -28.26
CA GLY A 40 4.24 -10.13 -27.59
C GLY A 40 3.50 -8.83 -27.89
N ASN A 41 2.41 -8.61 -27.14
CA ASN A 41 1.51 -7.47 -27.32
C ASN A 41 1.79 -6.37 -26.29
N LEU A 42 1.31 -5.16 -26.58
CA LEU A 42 1.28 -4.06 -25.62
C LEU A 42 0.48 -4.43 -24.35
N PRO A 43 0.76 -3.79 -23.20
CA PRO A 43 -0.06 -3.94 -22.00
C PRO A 43 -1.54 -3.71 -22.31
N SER A 44 -2.39 -4.62 -21.84
CA SER A 44 -3.82 -4.57 -22.09
C SER A 44 -4.52 -3.49 -21.26
N LEU A 45 -5.66 -3.00 -21.75
CA LEU A 45 -6.53 -2.10 -20.98
C LEU A 45 -6.95 -2.71 -19.63
N ASN A 46 -7.13 -4.03 -19.57
CA ASN A 46 -7.50 -4.72 -18.34
C ASN A 46 -6.36 -4.70 -17.30
N GLN A 47 -5.10 -4.82 -17.73
CA GLN A 47 -3.95 -4.67 -16.83
C GLN A 47 -3.89 -3.24 -16.26
N LEU A 48 -4.04 -2.22 -17.11
CA LEU A 48 -4.08 -0.82 -16.68
C LEU A 48 -5.24 -0.53 -15.71
N ARG A 49 -6.42 -1.09 -15.98
CA ARG A 49 -7.59 -0.97 -15.09
C ARG A 49 -7.34 -1.63 -13.74
N SER A 50 -6.75 -2.83 -13.74
CA SER A 50 -6.45 -3.58 -12.51
C SER A 50 -5.44 -2.82 -11.64
N TYR A 51 -4.39 -2.27 -12.26
CA TYR A 51 -3.44 -1.37 -11.60
C TYR A 51 -4.15 -0.14 -11.01
N GLY A 52 -4.97 0.56 -11.79
CA GLY A 52 -5.69 1.75 -11.32
C GLY A 52 -6.65 1.46 -10.15
N GLN A 53 -7.31 0.30 -10.16
CA GLN A 53 -8.18 -0.14 -9.06
C GLN A 53 -7.38 -0.41 -7.77
N ALA A 54 -6.27 -1.15 -7.87
CA ALA A 54 -5.41 -1.42 -6.73
C ALA A 54 -4.81 -0.13 -6.15
N LEU A 55 -4.38 0.80 -7.01
CA LEU A 55 -3.87 2.10 -6.61
C LEU A 55 -4.95 2.95 -5.90
N THR A 56 -6.17 2.97 -6.43
CA THR A 56 -7.30 3.67 -5.79
C THR A 56 -7.60 3.11 -4.40
N GLN A 57 -7.53 1.79 -4.23
CA GLN A 57 -7.70 1.15 -2.92
C GLN A 57 -6.57 1.54 -1.96
N ALA A 58 -5.32 1.53 -2.42
CA ALA A 58 -4.18 1.92 -1.60
C ALA A 58 -4.29 3.39 -1.15
N LEU A 59 -4.68 4.30 -2.04
CA LEU A 59 -4.87 5.71 -1.70
C LEU A 59 -5.97 5.91 -0.64
N ARG A 60 -7.11 5.23 -0.77
CA ARG A 60 -8.18 5.29 0.25
C ARG A 60 -7.72 4.79 1.61
N GLN A 61 -6.95 3.70 1.64
CA GLN A 61 -6.43 3.18 2.91
C GLN A 61 -5.37 4.09 3.51
N LEU A 62 -4.57 4.77 2.68
CA LEU A 62 -3.61 5.77 3.12
C LEU A 62 -4.33 6.97 3.77
N GLU A 63 -5.36 7.51 3.12
CA GLU A 63 -6.19 8.59 3.67
C GLU A 63 -6.81 8.17 5.02
N ARG A 64 -7.37 6.97 5.09
CA ARG A 64 -7.93 6.42 6.34
C ARG A 64 -6.89 6.24 7.44
N CYS A 65 -5.68 5.77 7.11
CA CYS A 65 -4.57 5.70 8.06
C CYS A 65 -4.21 7.09 8.59
N GLN A 66 -4.18 8.12 7.72
CA GLN A 66 -3.89 9.49 8.12
C GLN A 66 -4.96 10.05 9.07
N GLU A 67 -6.25 9.82 8.77
CA GLU A 67 -7.36 10.19 9.65
C GLU A 67 -7.25 9.53 11.01
N LEU A 68 -6.97 8.22 11.04
CA LEU A 68 -6.77 7.48 12.29
C LEU A 68 -5.56 8.01 13.06
N MET A 69 -4.42 8.28 12.41
CA MET A 69 -3.25 8.85 13.10
C MET A 69 -3.55 10.24 13.69
N GLN A 70 -4.29 11.09 12.98
CA GLN A 70 -4.69 12.41 13.47
C GLN A 70 -5.68 12.32 14.64
N ALA A 71 -6.67 11.43 14.55
CA ALA A 71 -7.61 11.16 15.63
C ALA A 71 -6.90 10.61 16.88
N ALA A 72 -5.87 9.77 16.71
CA ALA A 72 -5.06 9.27 17.82
C ALA A 72 -4.30 10.41 18.53
N ALA A 73 -3.72 11.32 17.76
CA ALA A 73 -3.00 12.48 18.27
C ALA A 73 -3.93 13.45 19.01
N ALA A 74 -5.14 13.70 18.48
CA ALA A 74 -6.16 14.53 19.12
C ALA A 74 -6.70 13.92 20.42
N ALA A 75 -6.77 12.58 20.50
CA ALA A 75 -7.18 11.86 21.71
C ALA A 75 -6.09 11.81 22.80
N GLY A 76 -4.94 12.47 22.61
CA GLY A 76 -3.84 12.47 23.57
C GLY A 76 -3.11 11.13 23.70
N MET A 77 -3.36 10.18 22.79
CA MET A 77 -2.58 8.96 22.69
C MET A 77 -1.21 9.33 22.12
N ARG A 78 -0.23 9.55 23.00
CA ARG A 78 1.17 9.67 22.62
C ARG A 78 1.53 8.44 21.77
N PRO A 79 2.19 8.61 20.61
CA PRO A 79 2.80 7.47 19.95
C PRO A 79 3.79 6.87 20.95
N GLU A 80 3.51 5.65 21.41
CA GLU A 80 4.51 4.84 22.10
C GLU A 80 5.68 4.74 21.13
N ARG A 81 6.72 5.55 21.36
CA ARG A 81 8.02 5.31 20.74
C ARG A 81 8.35 3.86 21.06
N ALA A 82 8.50 3.05 20.03
CA ALA A 82 9.14 1.74 20.17
C ALA A 82 10.53 2.01 20.75
N THR A 83 10.66 1.93 22.08
CA THR A 83 11.94 1.90 22.75
C THR A 83 12.68 0.70 22.20
N GLU A 84 13.64 1.00 21.34
CA GLU A 84 14.81 0.23 20.98
C GLU A 84 15.02 -0.96 21.93
N HIS A 85 14.50 -2.13 21.55
CA HIS A 85 15.09 -3.37 22.04
C HIS A 85 16.45 -3.45 21.35
N ALA A 86 17.47 -2.94 22.04
CA ALA A 86 18.86 -3.18 21.73
C ALA A 86 19.06 -4.70 21.60
N TYR A 87 19.27 -5.15 20.37
CA TYR A 87 19.68 -6.51 20.07
C TYR A 87 21.12 -6.63 20.57
N VAL A 88 21.31 -7.26 21.73
CA VAL A 88 22.64 -7.61 22.24
C VAL A 88 23.03 -8.92 21.56
N HIS A 89 24.12 -8.85 20.80
CA HIS A 89 24.79 -9.96 20.11
C HIS A 89 25.32 -11.03 21.06
#